data_AF-A0A496TIW1-F1
#
_entry.id   AF-A0A496TIW1-F1
#
_cell.length_a   1.000
_cell.length_b   1.000
_cell.length_c   1.000
_cell.angle_alpha   90.00
_cell.angle_beta   90.00
_cell.angle_gamma   90.00
#
_symmetry.space_group_name_H-M   'P 1'
#
loop_
_entity.id
_entity.type
_entity.pdbx_description
1 polymer ?
#
loop_
_entity_poly.entity_id
_entity_poly.type
_entity_poly.pdbx_seq_one_letter_code
_entity_poly.pdbx_strand_id
1 'polypeptide(L)'
;MSKRYRKPPIIEALCEFQFISKNRWDLTVPGLIYEKVRTKFPDKKERQGLDFIFKTTKKGILHKVEPSPPRIQFYKKDRTALIQIAKDLLVINQLKPYPSWSKFKQLII
;
A
#
# COMPACT_ATOMS: atom_id res chain seq x y z
N MET A 1 -6.45 20.67 15.19
CA MET A 1 -5.89 19.58 16.01
C MET A 1 -6.82 18.38 15.92
N SER A 2 -6.32 17.16 15.69
CA SER A 2 -7.15 15.94 15.68
C SER A 2 -7.50 15.52 17.11
N LYS A 3 -8.75 15.06 17.33
CA LYS A 3 -9.19 14.52 18.62
C LYS A 3 -8.43 13.21 18.89
N ARG A 4 -7.62 13.16 19.95
CA ARG A 4 -6.90 11.95 20.37
C ARG A 4 -7.74 11.17 21.37
N TYR A 5 -8.16 9.98 20.97
CA TYR A 5 -8.87 9.05 21.85
C TYR A 5 -7.86 8.22 22.66
N ARG A 6 -8.20 7.89 23.91
CA ARG A 6 -7.39 6.97 24.75
C ARG A 6 -7.23 5.59 24.10
N LYS A 7 -8.25 5.14 23.36
CA LYS A 7 -8.23 3.96 22.48
C LYS A 7 -8.61 4.42 21.06
N PRO A 8 -7.65 4.78 20.20
CA PRO A 8 -7.95 5.25 18.86
C PRO A 8 -8.54 4.10 18.01
N PRO A 9 -9.71 4.29 17.37
CA PRO A 9 -10.36 3.23 16.60
C PRO A 9 -9.68 2.98 15.24
N ILE A 10 -8.97 3.96 14.71
CA ILE A 10 -8.29 3.87 13.42
C ILE A 10 -7.00 3.05 13.60
N ILE A 11 -7.03 1.82 13.12
CA ILE A 11 -5.88 0.90 13.10
C ILE A 11 -5.02 1.07 11.85
N GLU A 12 -5.61 1.55 10.76
CA GLU A 12 -4.96 1.81 9.48
C GLU A 12 -5.74 2.88 8.70
N ALA A 13 -5.01 3.79 8.08
CA ALA A 13 -5.50 4.66 7.02
C ALA A 13 -4.59 4.46 5.80
N LEU A 14 -5.16 4.45 4.60
CA LEU A 14 -4.38 4.28 3.38
C LEU A 14 -4.78 5.30 2.32
N CYS A 15 -3.84 5.60 1.44
CA CYS A 15 -4.06 6.31 0.20
C CYS A 15 -3.51 5.44 -0.92
N GLU A 16 -4.36 5.13 -1.88
CA GLU A 16 -4.06 4.21 -2.97
C GLU A 16 -4.18 4.95 -4.31
N PHE A 17 -3.18 4.74 -5.16
CA PHE A 17 -3.15 5.18 -6.54
C PHE A 17 -3.13 3.95 -7.44
N GLN A 18 -4.18 3.79 -8.24
CA GLN A 18 -4.25 2.81 -9.31
C GLN A 18 -3.96 3.49 -10.64
N PHE A 19 -2.95 3.01 -11.34
CA PHE A 19 -2.54 3.53 -12.64
C PHE A 19 -3.22 2.74 -13.76
N ILE A 20 -3.49 3.42 -14.88
CA ILE A 20 -4.01 2.74 -16.07
C ILE A 20 -2.86 2.01 -16.74
N SER A 21 -2.95 0.68 -16.83
CA SER A 21 -1.93 -0.20 -17.43
C SER A 21 -1.74 0.09 -18.92
N LYS A 22 -0.91 1.08 -19.27
CA LYS A 22 -0.54 1.37 -20.67
C LYS A 22 0.81 0.78 -21.06
N ASN A 23 1.72 0.62 -20.10
CA ASN A 23 3.11 0.22 -20.34
C ASN A 23 3.45 -1.12 -19.68
N ARG A 24 4.55 -1.74 -20.14
CA ARG A 24 5.13 -2.90 -19.45
C ARG A 24 5.66 -2.47 -18.08
N TRP A 25 5.44 -3.33 -17.08
CA TRP A 25 5.96 -3.13 -15.74
C TRP A 25 7.48 -3.30 -15.75
N ASP A 26 8.20 -2.27 -15.36
CA ASP A 26 9.65 -2.31 -15.18
C ASP A 26 9.98 -2.72 -13.74
N LEU A 27 10.63 -3.88 -13.60
CA LEU A 27 11.02 -4.45 -12.30
C LEU A 27 12.06 -3.62 -11.54
N THR A 28 12.68 -2.61 -12.18
CA THR A 28 13.63 -1.69 -11.53
C THR A 28 12.95 -0.53 -10.81
N VAL A 29 11.68 -0.22 -11.12
CA VAL A 29 10.91 0.90 -10.54
C VAL A 29 10.88 0.86 -9.00
N PRO A 30 10.63 -0.28 -8.34
CA PRO A 30 10.68 -0.33 -6.88
C PRO A 30 12.05 0.05 -6.31
N GLY A 31 13.15 -0.28 -6.99
CA GLY A 31 14.50 0.11 -6.60
C GLY A 31 14.71 1.62 -6.66
N LEU A 32 14.24 2.26 -7.74
CA LEU A 32 14.31 3.72 -7.90
C LEU A 32 13.52 4.46 -6.82
N ILE A 33 12.35 3.92 -6.45
CA ILE A 33 11.53 4.51 -5.39
C ILE A 33 12.17 4.28 -4.03
N TYR A 34 12.70 3.08 -3.77
CA TYR A 34 13.41 2.76 -2.54
C TYR A 34 14.55 3.75 -2.28
N GLU A 35 15.37 4.07 -3.28
CA GLU A 35 16.45 5.05 -3.13
C GLU A 35 15.97 6.43 -2.66
N LYS A 36 14.76 6.86 -3.08
CA LYS A 36 14.17 8.12 -2.65
C LYS A 36 13.60 8.07 -1.23
N VAL A 37 13.12 6.92 -0.79
CA VAL A 37 12.38 6.79 0.49
C VAL A 37 13.18 6.10 1.60
N ARG A 38 14.30 5.43 1.31
CA ARG A 38 15.08 4.59 2.25
C ARG A 38 15.47 5.30 3.54
N THR A 39 15.69 6.61 3.49
CA THR A 39 16.01 7.42 4.70
C THR A 39 14.89 7.35 5.75
N LYS A 40 13.63 7.27 5.31
CA LYS A 40 12.45 7.17 6.19
C LYS A 40 11.88 5.75 6.25
N PHE A 41 11.97 4.99 5.15
CA PHE A 41 11.41 3.64 4.99
C PHE A 41 12.50 2.63 4.62
N PRO A 42 13.44 2.32 5.53
CA PRO A 42 14.60 1.47 5.21
C PRO A 42 14.28 -0.02 5.09
N ASP A 43 13.19 -0.48 5.69
CA ASP A 43 12.91 -1.91 5.83
C ASP A 43 12.12 -2.44 4.61
N LYS A 44 12.82 -3.04 3.64
CA LYS A 44 12.20 -3.64 2.44
C LYS A 44 11.71 -5.07 2.69
N LYS A 45 10.50 -5.39 2.25
CA LYS A 45 9.93 -6.74 2.21
C LYS A 45 9.20 -6.99 0.89
N GLU A 46 9.23 -8.24 0.44
CA GLU A 46 8.42 -8.69 -0.69
C GLU A 46 7.25 -9.52 -0.16
N ARG A 47 6.04 -9.22 -0.64
CA ARG A 47 4.81 -9.93 -0.33
C ARG A 47 4.26 -10.50 -1.63
N GLN A 48 4.15 -11.83 -1.71
CA GLN A 48 3.35 -12.46 -2.75
C GLN A 48 1.89 -12.09 -2.52
N GLY A 49 1.23 -11.59 -3.57
CA GLY A 49 -0.19 -11.25 -3.54
C GLY A 49 -1.05 -12.39 -4.07
N LEU A 50 -2.20 -12.59 -3.44
CA LEU A 50 -3.29 -13.40 -3.98
C LEU A 50 -4.45 -12.44 -4.27
N ASP A 51 -4.84 -12.30 -5.52
CA ASP A 51 -6.00 -11.48 -5.88
C ASP A 51 -7.24 -12.38 -5.97
N PHE A 52 -8.31 -11.95 -5.31
CA PHE A 52 -9.62 -12.57 -5.40
C PHE A 52 -10.48 -11.77 -6.38
N ILE A 53 -10.67 -12.29 -7.58
CA ILE A 53 -11.55 -11.69 -8.56
C ILE A 53 -12.95 -12.28 -8.36
N PHE A 54 -13.87 -11.43 -7.89
CA PHE A 54 -15.29 -11.75 -7.79
C PHE A 54 -15.99 -11.30 -9.07
N LYS A 55 -16.35 -12.25 -9.94
CA LYS A 55 -17.20 -11.96 -11.12
C LYS A 55 -18.64 -12.38 -10.80
N THR A 56 -19.54 -11.40 -10.74
CA THR A 56 -20.98 -11.68 -10.72
C THR A 56 -21.41 -12.11 -12.11
N THR A 57 -21.90 -13.34 -12.24
CA THR A 57 -22.47 -13.85 -13.49
C THR A 57 -23.96 -14.13 -13.29
N LYS A 58 -24.71 -14.25 -14.39
CA LYS A 58 -26.16 -14.57 -14.35
C LYS A 58 -26.49 -15.89 -13.62
N LYS A 59 -25.49 -16.74 -13.33
CA LYS A 59 -25.63 -18.05 -12.64
C LYS A 59 -25.05 -18.05 -11.21
N GLY A 60 -24.55 -16.93 -10.70
CA GLY A 60 -23.95 -16.83 -9.35
C GLY A 60 -22.61 -16.09 -9.33
N ILE A 61 -21.99 -16.04 -8.15
CA ILE A 61 -20.68 -15.41 -7.93
C ILE A 61 -19.58 -16.43 -8.26
N LEU A 62 -18.78 -16.16 -9.29
CA LEU A 62 -17.59 -16.93 -9.61
C LEU A 62 -16.40 -16.31 -8.86
N HIS A 63 -15.79 -17.08 -7.96
CA HIS A 63 -14.55 -16.72 -7.28
C HIS A 63 -13.39 -17.33 -8.06
N LYS A 64 -12.50 -16.49 -8.61
CA LYS A 64 -11.24 -16.95 -9.20
C LYS A 64 -10.09 -16.36 -8.39
N VAL A 65 -9.22 -17.23 -7.89
CA VAL A 65 -7.95 -16.82 -7.26
C VAL A 65 -6.93 -16.76 -8.38
N GLU A 66 -6.42 -15.56 -8.68
CA GLU A 66 -5.32 -15.39 -9.61
C GLU A 66 -4.07 -14.94 -8.85
N PRO A 67 -2.87 -15.46 -9.20
CA PRO A 67 -1.62 -14.95 -8.66
C PRO A 67 -1.50 -13.46 -8.99
N SER A 68 -1.40 -12.62 -7.96
CA SER A 68 -1.17 -11.18 -8.16
C SER A 68 0.32 -10.94 -8.33
N PRO A 69 0.74 -9.92 -9.11
CA PRO A 69 2.12 -9.49 -9.14
C PRO A 69 2.67 -9.24 -7.73
N PRO A 70 3.95 -9.60 -7.44
CA PRO A 70 4.52 -9.41 -6.12
C PRO A 70 4.47 -7.93 -5.73
N ARG A 71 4.05 -7.69 -4.49
CA ARG A 71 3.96 -6.35 -3.90
C ARG A 71 5.19 -6.13 -3.04
N ILE A 72 5.97 -5.11 -3.38
CA ILE A 72 7.13 -4.69 -2.60
C ILE A 72 6.67 -3.67 -1.56
N GLN A 73 7.10 -3.85 -0.32
CA GLN A 73 6.72 -3.03 0.82
C GLN A 73 7.97 -2.41 1.45
N PHE A 74 7.92 -1.11 1.70
CA PHE A 74 8.95 -0.37 2.44
C PHE A 74 8.36 0.11 3.75
N TYR A 75 8.86 -0.42 4.86
CA TYR A 75 8.39 -0.08 6.19
C TYR A 75 9.20 1.07 6.79
N LYS A 76 8.49 1.96 7.47
CA LYS A 76 9.11 2.95 8.35
C LYS A 76 9.77 2.22 9.52
N LYS A 77 10.90 2.75 10.01
CA LYS A 77 11.68 2.14 11.10
C LYS A 77 10.86 1.80 12.36
N ASP A 78 9.86 2.62 12.68
CA ASP A 78 8.96 2.42 13.82
C ASP A 78 7.72 1.55 13.51
N ARG A 79 7.63 1.03 12.28
CA ARG A 79 6.51 0.22 11.76
C ARG A 79 5.14 0.89 11.85
N THR A 80 5.10 2.21 11.98
CA THR A 80 3.84 2.98 12.01
C THR A 80 3.32 3.33 10.62
N ALA A 81 4.12 3.18 9.58
CA ALA A 81 3.73 3.44 8.21
C ALA A 81 4.49 2.53 7.25
N LEU A 82 3.93 2.32 6.07
CA LEU A 82 4.62 1.66 4.96
C LEU A 82 4.19 2.22 3.61
N ILE A 83 5.06 2.04 2.62
CA ILE A 83 4.77 2.29 1.21
C ILE A 83 4.75 0.94 0.51
N GLN A 84 3.76 0.72 -0.35
CA GLN A 84 3.62 -0.51 -1.11
C GLN A 84 3.60 -0.19 -2.59
N ILE A 85 4.28 -1.03 -3.37
CA ILE A 85 4.43 -0.87 -4.81
C ILE A 85 4.18 -2.20 -5.47
N ALA A 86 3.29 -2.21 -6.44
CA ALA A 86 3.09 -3.31 -7.35
C ALA A 86 2.87 -2.76 -8.76
N LYS A 87 2.67 -3.66 -9.73
CA LYS A 87 2.29 -3.25 -11.08
C LYS A 87 1.05 -2.37 -11.02
N ASP A 88 1.17 -1.15 -11.55
CA ASP A 88 0.10 -0.16 -11.64
C ASP A 88 -0.51 0.24 -10.29
N LEU A 89 0.23 0.06 -9.20
CA LEU A 89 -0.27 0.33 -7.85
C LEU A 89 0.80 0.98 -6.97
N LEU A 90 0.41 2.09 -6.33
CA LEU A 90 1.15 2.70 -5.23
C LEU A 90 0.21 2.89 -4.04
N VAL A 91 0.60 2.38 -2.87
CA VAL A 91 -0.17 2.55 -1.63
C VAL A 91 0.71 3.15 -0.55
N ILE A 92 0.18 4.13 0.18
CA ILE A 92 0.80 4.65 1.38
C ILE A 92 -0.12 4.33 2.55
N ASN A 93 0.36 3.49 3.47
CA ASN A 93 -0.37 3.05 4.64
C ASN A 93 0.18 3.76 5.88
N GLN A 94 -0.71 4.29 6.70
CA GLN A 94 -0.45 4.76 8.05
C GLN A 94 -1.15 3.81 9.02
N LEU A 95 -0.36 3.00 9.71
CA LEU A 95 -0.80 2.06 10.72
C LEU A 95 -0.96 2.74 12.08
N LYS A 96 -1.47 1.98 13.05
CA LYS A 96 -1.54 2.39 14.44
C LYS A 96 -0.15 2.74 15.02
N PRO A 97 -0.04 3.80 15.84
CA PRO A 97 -1.10 4.75 16.17
C PRO A 97 -1.33 5.77 15.03
N TYR A 98 -2.60 5.95 14.61
CA TYR A 98 -2.94 6.95 13.59
C TYR A 98 -2.76 8.37 14.15
N PRO A 99 -1.90 9.21 13.56
CA PRO A 99 -1.53 10.49 14.16
C PRO A 99 -2.59 11.58 13.93
N SER A 100 -2.95 11.81 12.66
CA SER A 100 -3.92 12.81 12.18
C SER A 100 -3.90 12.81 10.65
N TRP A 101 -4.96 13.34 10.03
CA TRP A 101 -4.96 13.58 8.58
C TRP A 101 -3.82 14.50 8.14
N SER A 102 -3.55 15.61 8.83
CA SER A 102 -2.52 16.57 8.42
C SER A 102 -1.11 15.95 8.39
N LYS A 103 -0.79 15.07 9.35
CA LYS A 103 0.48 14.33 9.37
C LYS A 103 0.52 13.20 8.34
N PHE A 104 -0.59 12.48 8.16
CA PHE A 104 -0.66 11.42 7.16
C PHE A 104 -0.53 11.99 5.74
N LYS A 105 -1.20 13.11 5.45
CA LYS A 105 -1.12 13.81 4.16
C LYS A 105 0.30 14.20 3.78
N GLN A 106 1.17 14.54 4.74
CA GLN A 106 2.58 14.84 4.48
C GLN A 106 3.42 13.63 4.05
N LEU A 107 2.91 12.41 4.24
CA LEU A 107 3.54 11.18 3.77
C LEU A 107 3.07 10.79 2.37
N ILE A 108 1.95 11.34 1.90
CA ILE A 108 1.43 11.15 0.55
C ILE A 108 2.25 12.09 -0.35
N ILE A 109 2.93 11.50 -1.34
CA ILE A 109 3.80 12.21 -2.30
C ILE A 109 2.96 13.08 -3.23
#